data_AF-A0A7X8SX56-F1
#
_entry.id   AF-A0A7X8SX56-F1
#
_cell.length_a   1.000
_cell.length_b   1.000
_cell.length_c   1.000
_cell.angle_alpha   90.00
_cell.angle_beta   90.00
_cell.angle_gamma   90.00
#
_symmetry.space_group_name_H-M   'P 1'
#
loop_
_entity.id
_entity.type
_entity.pdbx_description
1 polymer ?
#
loop_
_entity_poly.entity_id
_entity_poly.type
_entity_poly.pdbx_seq_one_letter_code
_entity_poly.pdbx_strand_id
1 'polypeptide(L)' 'MRICARYEHFIGHYVLHCHILDHEDQGMMQNVCIELSDGGGGANCARLLRPTDGPQPASMQH' A
#
# COMPACT_ATOMS: atom_id res chain seq x y z
N MET A 1 21.02 -1.70 1.78
CA MET A 1 20.45 -1.93 3.12
C MET A 1 19.29 -2.92 2.99
N ARG A 2 19.21 -3.94 3.85
CA ARG A 2 18.03 -4.82 3.93
C ARG A 2 17.32 -4.56 5.26
N ILE A 3 16.00 -4.46 5.22
CA ILE A 3 15.15 -4.26 6.40
C ILE A 3 14.20 -5.46 6.47
N CYS A 4 14.16 -6.12 7.63
CA CYS A 4 13.22 -7.19 7.93
C CYS A 4 12.37 -6.74 9.12
N ALA A 5 11.07 -6.61 8.92
CA ALA A 5 10.11 -6.19 9.94
C ALA A 5 9.09 -7.31 10.17
N ARG A 6 8.68 -7.50 11.42
CA ARG A 6 7.62 -8.43 11.81
C ARG A 6 6.48 -7.62 12.42
N TYR A 7 5.26 -7.90 11.95
CA TYR A 7 4.04 -7.25 12.41
C TYR A 7 3.30 -8.21 13.35
N GLU A 8 3.10 -7.79 14.60
CA GLU A 8 2.72 -8.72 15.67
C GLU A 8 1.30 -8.52 16.20
N HIS A 9 0.83 -7.27 16.28
CA HIS A 9 -0.39 -6.96 17.06
C HIS A 9 -1.50 -6.31 16.26
N PHE A 10 -1.16 -5.49 15.26
CA PHE A 10 -2.13 -4.59 14.64
C PHE A 10 -2.37 -4.97 13.18
N ILE A 11 -3.62 -5.34 12.89
CA ILE A 11 -4.11 -5.57 11.53
C ILE A 11 -4.65 -4.27 10.93
N GLY A 12 -4.60 -4.17 9.60
CA GLY A 12 -5.19 -3.03 8.89
C GLY A 12 -4.34 -2.52 7.73
N HIS A 13 -4.65 -1.29 7.30
CA HIS A 13 -3.97 -0.59 6.22
C HIS A 13 -2.90 0.35 6.75
N TYR A 14 -1.73 0.28 6.14
CA TYR A 14 -0.58 1.10 6.46
C TYR A 14 -0.03 1.73 5.18
N VAL A 15 0.73 2.81 5.33
CA VAL A 15 1.36 3.50 4.21
C VAL A 15 2.86 3.25 4.27
N LEU A 16 3.39 2.74 3.17
CA LEU A 16 4.82 2.76 2.90
C LEU A 16 5.07 3.87 1.89
N HIS A 17 5.88 4.87 2.23
CA HIS A 17 6.26 5.93 1.31
C HIS A 17 7.73 6.32 1.47
N CYS A 18 8.29 6.99 0.47
CA CYS A 18 9.54 7.71 0.65
C CYS A 18 9.31 8.94 1.53
N HIS A 19 10.09 9.15 2.59
CA HIS A 19 10.00 10.35 3.44
C HIS A 19 10.53 11.65 2.78
N ILE A 20 10.54 11.72 1.45
CA ILE A 20 10.83 12.92 0.67
C ILE A 20 9.52 13.33 0.02
N LEU A 21 8.99 14.48 0.40
CA LEU A 21 7.63 14.91 0.05
C LEU A 21 7.39 14.93 -1.47
N ASP A 22 8.33 15.49 -2.25
CA ASP A 22 8.23 15.51 -3.71
C ASP A 22 8.15 14.11 -4.32
N HIS A 23 8.81 13.11 -3.72
CA HIS A 23 8.77 11.73 -4.19
C HIS A 23 7.47 11.03 -3.77
N GLU A 24 6.98 11.29 -2.56
CA GLU A 24 5.69 10.81 -2.06
C GLU A 24 4.55 11.26 -2.97
N ASP A 25 4.46 12.57 -3.26
CA ASP A 25 3.43 13.18 -4.09
C ASP A 25 3.50 12.71 -5.55
N GLN A 26 4.68 12.30 -6.03
CA GLN A 26 4.90 11.72 -7.36
C GLN A 26 4.59 10.22 -7.44
N GLY A 27 4.07 9.61 -6.36
CA GLY A 27 3.60 8.22 -6.36
C GLY A 27 4.56 7.23 -5.72
N MET A 28 5.59 7.68 -5.00
CA MET A 28 6.40 6.79 -4.14
C MET A 28 5.69 6.53 -2.80
N MET A 29 4.37 6.29 -2.84
CA MET A 29 3.49 5.94 -1.74
C MET A 29 2.67 4.70 -2.09
N GLN A 30 2.59 3.75 -1.17
CA GLN A 30 1.89 2.48 -1.35
C GLN A 30 1.11 2.08 -0.09
N ASN A 31 -0.13 1.63 -0.28
CA ASN A 31 -0.92 0.99 0.77
C ASN A 31 -0.47 -0.47 0.96
N VAL A 32 -0.17 -0.84 2.20
CA VAL A 32 0.16 -2.21 2.62
C VAL A 32 -0.93 -2.70 3.55
N CYS A 33 -1.43 -3.91 3.30
CA CYS A 33 -2.43 -4.55 4.15
C CYS A 33 -1.77 -5.65 4.99
N ILE A 34 -2.06 -5.65 6.29
CA ILE A 34 -1.56 -6.63 7.25
C ILE A 34 -2.75 -7.34 7.86
N GLU A 35 -2.77 -8.65 7.75
CA GLU A 35 -3.89 -9.50 8.15
C GLU A 35 -3.40 -10.76 8.85
N LEU A 36 -4.30 -11.38 9.63
CA LEU A 36 -4.02 -12.70 10.21
C LEU A 36 -4.02 -13.75 9.09
N SER A 37 -2.99 -14.59 9.11
CA SER A 37 -2.92 -15.75 8.23
C SER A 37 -3.76 -16.88 8.81
N ASP A 38 -5.08 -16.85 8.57
CA ASP A 38 -6.03 -17.84 9.10
C ASP A 38 -5.99 -19.21 8.39
N GLY A 39 -4.89 -19.55 7.72
CA GLY A 39 -4.67 -20.85 7.07
C GLY A 39 -5.57 -21.18 5.85
N GLY A 40 -6.63 -20.40 5.60
CA GLY A 40 -7.44 -20.42 4.39
C GLY A 40 -7.05 -19.26 3.47
N GLY A 41 -6.52 -19.56 2.29
CA GLY A 41 -5.97 -18.57 1.35
C GLY A 41 -6.99 -17.52 0.90
N GLY A 42 -7.03 -16.41 1.63
CA GLY A 42 -7.80 -15.22 1.30
C GLY A 42 -7.43 -14.12 2.26
N ALA A 43 -6.41 -13.35 1.91
CA ALA A 43 -6.25 -12.03 2.49
C ALA A 43 -7.55 -11.27 2.24
N ASN A 44 -8.31 -10.94 3.28
CA ASN A 44 -9.53 -10.15 3.16
C ASN A 44 -9.22 -8.64 3.02
N CYS A 45 -8.06 -8.33 2.43
CA CYS A 45 -7.71 -7.08 1.79
C CYS A 45 -8.46 -6.87 0.46
N ALA A 46 -9.47 -7.70 0.17
CA ALA A 46 -10.09 -7.97 -1.13
C ALA A 46 -10.71 -6.76 -1.87
N ARG A 47 -10.53 -5.54 -1.36
CA ARG A 47 -11.01 -4.29 -1.97
C ARG A 47 -9.91 -3.30 -2.35
N LEU A 48 -8.63 -3.52 -2.02
CA LEU A 48 -7.60 -2.49 -2.26
C LEU A 48 -7.11 -2.35 -3.71
N LEU A 49 -7.47 -3.24 -4.65
CA LEU A 49 -7.15 -3.07 -6.08
C LEU A 49 -8.22 -3.64 -7.02
N ARG A 50 -9.44 -3.09 -7.00
CA ARG A 50 -10.29 -3.10 -8.20
C ARG A 50 -10.84 -1.72 -8.50
N PRO A 51 -10.23 -1.04 -9.47
CA PRO A 51 -10.95 -0.35 -10.52
C PRO A 51 -10.70 -1.12 -11.83
N THR A 52 -11.75 -1.43 -12.58
CA THR A 52 -11.60 -1.57 -14.02
C THR A 52 -10.88 -0.34 -14.56
N ASP A 53 -9.76 -0.56 -15.27
CA ASP A 53 -9.24 0.29 -16.34
C ASP A 53 -9.13 1.81 -16.09
N GLY A 54 -7.92 2.26 -15.77
CA GLY A 54 -7.51 3.62 -16.04
C GLY A 54 -6.07 3.89 -15.60
N PRO A 55 -5.14 4.25 -16.51
CA PRO A 55 -3.88 4.83 -16.07
C PRO A 55 -4.24 6.15 -15.37
N GLN A 56 -3.85 6.33 -14.11
CA GLN A 56 -3.93 7.65 -13.50
C GLN A 56 -2.89 8.51 -14.24
N PRO A 57 -3.29 9.49 -15.08
CA PRO A 57 -2.31 10.38 -15.64
C PRO A 57 -1.76 11.22 -14.49
N ALA A 58 -0.45 11.14 -14.29
CA ALA A 58 0.28 12.24 -13.69
C ALA A 58 0.06 13.46 -14.59
N SER A 59 -0.96 14.26 -14.31
CA SER A 59 -1.20 15.53 -15.01
C SER A 59 -1.52 16.63 -14.00
N MET A 60 -0.48 17.44 -13.76
CA MET A 60 -0.47 18.86 -13.41
C MET A 60 -1.84 19.51 -13.17
N GLN A 61 -2.06 20.10 -11.99
CA GLN A 61 -2.78 21.37 -11.85
C GLN A 61 -2.16 22.21 -10.72
N HIS A 62 -1.48 23.29 -11.15
CA HIS A 62 -1.09 24.55 -10.52
C HIS A 62 -0.69 24.59 -9.04
#